data_AF-A0A5E9CZN2-F1
#
_entry.id   AF-A0A5E9CZN2-F1
#
_cell.length_a   1.000
_cell.length_b   1.000
_cell.length_c   1.000
_cell.angle_alpha   90.00
_cell.angle_beta   90.00
_cell.angle_gamma   90.00
#
_symmetry.space_group_name_H-M   'P 1'
#
loop_
_entity.id
_entity.type
_entity.pdbx_description
1 polymer ?
#
loop_
_entity_poly.entity_id
_entity_poly.type
_entity_poly.pdbx_seq_one_letter_code
_entity_poly.pdbx_strand_id
1 'polypeptide(L)'
;MSDFSIEYDFEDIEIEEDGVYFGSFWGTAELALNDPRDGDFYVKHIAIDGQKRVRQTLKGYSLSVMKRTDAVLLLPWPAKDNTTFKARLFRKIEAALYASQDARERFAGELEAA
;
A
#
# COMPACT_ATOMS: atom_id res chain seq x y z
N MET A 1 -15.44 -5.95 21.18
CA MET A 1 -14.18 -5.54 20.55
C MET A 1 -14.58 -4.61 19.42
N SER A 2 -14.22 -3.33 19.50
CA SER A 2 -14.48 -2.38 18.42
C SER A 2 -13.68 -2.81 17.20
N ASP A 3 -14.37 -3.12 16.11
CA ASP A 3 -13.76 -3.50 14.82
C ASP A 3 -13.42 -2.22 14.04
N PHE A 4 -12.70 -1.31 14.70
CA PHE A 4 -12.35 -0.03 14.09
C PHE A 4 -11.27 -0.23 13.05
N SER A 5 -11.56 0.21 11.84
CA SER A 5 -10.64 0.21 10.71
C SER A 5 -10.87 1.42 9.83
N ILE A 6 -9.81 1.94 9.23
CA ILE A 6 -9.86 3.02 8.25
C ILE A 6 -9.16 2.60 6.96
N GLU A 7 -9.55 3.23 5.87
CA GLU A 7 -8.82 3.17 4.61
C GLU A 7 -7.79 4.31 4.58
N TYR A 8 -6.54 3.98 4.29
CA TYR A 8 -5.44 4.92 4.17
C TYR A 8 -4.82 4.83 2.78
N ASP A 9 -4.90 5.92 2.04
CA ASP A 9 -4.25 6.05 0.75
C ASP A 9 -2.77 6.38 0.92
N PHE A 10 -1.91 5.59 0.29
CA PHE A 10 -0.47 5.82 0.25
C PHE A 10 -0.01 6.07 -1.17
N GLU A 11 0.95 6.97 -1.31
CA GLU A 11 1.58 7.30 -2.59
C GLU A 11 3.08 7.01 -2.55
N ASP A 12 3.60 6.55 -3.69
CA ASP A 12 5.03 6.47 -4.00
C ASP A 12 5.90 5.74 -2.94
N ILE A 13 5.41 4.63 -2.39
CA ILE A 13 6.22 3.73 -1.56
C ILE A 13 7.24 3.04 -2.46
N GLU A 14 8.50 3.46 -2.36
CA GLU A 14 9.62 2.85 -3.06
C GLU A 14 10.06 1.56 -2.37
N ILE A 15 10.08 0.47 -3.13
CA ILE A 15 10.53 -0.83 -2.63
C ILE A 15 11.89 -1.16 -3.24
N GLU A 16 12.83 -1.44 -2.36
CA GLU A 16 14.14 -1.99 -2.70
C GLU A 16 14.30 -3.42 -2.14
N GLU A 17 14.97 -4.27 -2.92
CA GLU A 17 15.38 -5.60 -2.52
C GLU A 17 16.88 -5.76 -2.81
N ASP A 18 17.68 -6.06 -1.80
CA ASP A 18 19.14 -6.21 -1.89
C ASP A 18 19.86 -5.04 -2.59
N GLY A 19 19.40 -3.81 -2.35
CA GLY A 19 19.94 -2.58 -2.95
C GLY A 19 19.52 -2.34 -4.40
N VAL A 20 18.59 -3.16 -4.92
CA VAL A 20 17.99 -2.99 -6.25
C VAL A 20 16.62 -2.35 -6.12
N TYR A 21 16.43 -1.22 -6.79
CA TYR A 21 15.12 -0.58 -6.92
C TYR A 21 14.17 -1.49 -7.71
N PHE A 22 13.08 -1.90 -7.06
CA PHE A 22 12.09 -2.80 -7.63
C PHE A 22 10.92 -2.01 -8.25
N GLY A 23 10.50 -0.93 -7.62
CA GLY A 23 9.43 -0.07 -8.11
C GLY A 23 8.83 0.80 -7.01
N SER A 24 8.06 1.79 -7.43
CA SER A 24 7.22 2.61 -6.55
C SER A 24 5.77 2.13 -6.66
N PHE A 25 5.10 2.03 -5.52
CA PHE A 25 3.72 1.56 -5.41
C PHE A 25 2.86 2.60 -4.72
N TRP A 26 1.62 2.74 -5.18
CA TRP A 26 0.56 3.52 -4.54
C TRP A 26 -0.73 2.69 -4.52
N GLY A 27 -1.66 3.10 -3.67
CA GLY A 27 -2.94 2.45 -3.49
C GLY A 27 -3.47 2.68 -2.09
N THR A 28 -4.28 1.75 -1.61
CA THR A 28 -5.00 1.90 -0.33
C THR A 28 -4.69 0.73 0.59
N ALA A 29 -4.49 1.02 1.88
CA ALA A 29 -4.31 0.03 2.93
C ALA A 29 -5.45 0.14 3.94
N GLU A 30 -6.00 -1.00 4.39
CA GLU A 30 -6.93 -1.02 5.51
C GLU A 30 -6.13 -1.10 6.81
N LEU A 31 -6.15 -0.03 7.61
CA LEU A 31 -5.50 0.03 8.92
C LEU A 31 -6.54 -0.28 9.98
N ALA A 32 -6.32 -1.31 10.79
CA ALA A 32 -7.25 -1.76 11.81
C ALA A 32 -6.62 -1.69 13.21
N LEU A 33 -7.44 -1.47 14.23
CA LEU A 33 -6.96 -1.35 15.61
C LEU A 33 -6.31 -2.66 16.09
N ASN A 34 -5.04 -2.61 16.50
CA ASN A 34 -4.32 -3.78 17.01
C ASN A 34 -4.56 -3.99 18.52
N ASP A 35 -4.15 -3.02 19.33
CA ASP A 35 -4.43 -2.98 20.78
C ASP A 35 -5.03 -1.60 21.15
N PRO A 36 -6.23 -1.55 21.76
CA PRO A 36 -6.83 -0.30 22.22
C PRO A 36 -5.98 0.49 23.23
N ARG A 37 -4.99 -0.14 23.86
CA ARG A 37 -4.14 0.49 24.90
C ARG A 37 -2.92 1.20 24.33
N ASP A 38 -2.35 0.67 23.26
CA ASP A 38 -1.17 1.24 22.60
C ASP A 38 -1.54 2.18 21.45
N GLY A 39 -2.80 2.13 20.97
CA GLY A 39 -3.27 2.99 19.87
C GLY A 39 -2.65 2.64 18.51
N ASP A 40 -1.87 1.56 18.44
CA ASP A 40 -1.24 1.08 17.23
C ASP A 40 -2.23 0.36 16.31
N PHE A 41 -2.01 0.52 15.01
CA PHE A 41 -2.75 -0.21 13.98
C PHE A 41 -2.00 -1.45 13.52
N TYR A 42 -2.74 -2.37 12.91
CA TYR A 42 -2.19 -3.40 12.02
C TYR A 42 -2.77 -3.23 10.62
N VAL A 43 -1.99 -3.58 9.59
CA VAL A 43 -2.42 -3.46 8.19
C VAL A 43 -3.21 -4.71 7.78
N LYS A 44 -4.54 -4.66 7.65
CA LYS A 44 -5.36 -5.86 7.40
C LYS A 44 -5.27 -6.38 5.96
N HIS A 45 -5.29 -5.49 4.98
CA HIS A 45 -5.03 -5.80 3.58
C HIS A 45 -4.52 -4.56 2.82
N ILE A 46 -3.93 -4.77 1.65
CA ILE A 46 -3.44 -3.71 0.77
C ILE A 46 -4.00 -3.90 -0.64
N ALA A 47 -4.51 -2.84 -1.25
CA ALA A 47 -4.90 -2.75 -2.64
C ALA A 47 -3.88 -1.88 -3.37
N ILE A 48 -3.10 -2.46 -4.28
CA ILE A 48 -2.13 -1.71 -5.10
C ILE A 48 -2.77 -1.36 -6.43
N ASP A 49 -2.68 -0.09 -6.81
CA ASP A 49 -3.16 0.39 -8.10
C ASP A 49 -2.19 0.04 -9.23
N GLY A 50 -2.74 -0.50 -10.31
CA GLY A 50 -1.99 -0.92 -11.47
C GLY A 50 -1.57 0.25 -12.36
N GLN A 51 -0.41 0.10 -13.00
CA GLN A 51 -0.08 0.87 -14.21
C GLN A 51 0.15 -0.06 -15.38
N LYS A 52 -0.15 0.48 -16.56
CA LYS A 52 0.17 -0.18 -17.82
C LYS A 52 0.87 0.80 -18.74
N ARG A 53 1.87 0.30 -19.47
CA ARG A 53 2.40 1.01 -20.63
C ARG A 53 1.34 1.04 -21.72
N VAL A 54 0.91 2.25 -22.07
CA VAL A 54 -0.01 2.49 -23.16
C VAL A 54 0.76 3.21 -24.27
N ARG A 55 0.72 2.64 -25.47
CA ARG A 55 1.21 3.32 -26.67
C ARG A 55 0.20 4.38 -27.08
N GLN A 56 0.63 5.62 -27.11
CA GLN A 56 -0.18 6.77 -27.54
C GLN A 56 0.47 7.40 -28.77
N THR A 57 -0.31 7.61 -29.82
CA THR A 57 0.15 8.34 -31.01
C THR A 57 -0.32 9.79 -30.91
N LEU A 58 0.64 10.72 -30.83
CA LEU A 58 0.41 12.16 -30.76
C LEU A 58 1.05 12.80 -32.00
N LYS A 59 0.24 13.47 -32.82
CA LYS A 59 0.69 14.20 -34.02
C LYS A 59 1.62 13.39 -34.94
N GLY A 60 1.35 12.09 -35.13
CA GLY A 60 2.15 11.20 -35.99
C GLY A 60 3.33 10.49 -35.29
N TYR A 61 3.67 10.86 -34.05
CA TYR A 61 4.71 10.18 -33.26
C TYR A 61 4.07 9.20 -32.28
N SER A 62 4.59 7.97 -32.23
CA SER A 62 4.21 6.96 -31.23
C SER A 62 5.11 7.08 -29.99
N LEU A 63 4.50 7.42 -28.85
CA LEU A 63 5.15 7.42 -27.54
C LEU A 63 4.57 6.30 -26.68
N SER A 64 5.39 5.64 -25.87
CA SER A 64 4.91 4.75 -24.81
C SER A 64 4.90 5.51 -23.49
N VAL A 65 3.73 5.66 -22.88
CA VAL A 65 3.55 6.34 -21.60
C VAL A 65 3.04 5.35 -20.56
N MET A 66 3.52 5.48 -19.31
CA MET A 66 2.90 4.78 -18.18
C MET A 66 1.58 5.47 -17.87
N LYS A 67 0.47 4.73 -17.85
CA LYS A 67 -0.82 5.24 -17.38
C LYS A 67 -1.28 4.39 -16.20
N ARG A 68 -1.81 5.05 -15.17
CA ARG A 68 -2.62 4.40 -14.14
C ARG A 68 -3.80 3.70 -14.82
N THR A 69 -4.13 2.52 -14.32
CA THR A 69 -5.23 1.69 -14.84
C THR A 69 -6.12 1.27 -13.69
N ASP A 70 -7.39 1.01 -13.96
CA ASP A 70 -8.36 0.53 -12.97
C ASP A 70 -8.09 -0.91 -12.48
N ALA A 71 -6.96 -1.51 -12.85
CA ALA A 71 -6.55 -2.82 -12.39
C ALA A 71 -5.96 -2.70 -10.98
N VAL A 72 -6.48 -3.48 -10.04
CA VAL A 72 -6.01 -3.50 -8.64
C VAL A 72 -5.39 -4.85 -8.31
N LEU A 73 -4.22 -4.82 -7.68
CA LEU A 73 -3.59 -6.00 -7.10
C LEU A 73 -3.89 -6.05 -5.59
N LEU A 74 -4.77 -6.97 -5.20
CA LEU A 74 -5.07 -7.22 -3.79
C LEU A 74 -3.99 -8.10 -3.15
N LEU A 75 -3.52 -7.63 -2.00
CA LEU A 75 -2.55 -8.29 -1.11
C LEU A 75 -3.22 -8.53 0.25
N PRO A 76 -3.74 -9.75 0.50
CA PRO A 76 -4.26 -10.12 1.81
C PRO A 76 -3.11 -10.29 2.82
N TRP A 77 -3.44 -10.18 4.12
CA TRP A 77 -2.51 -10.50 5.19
C TRP A 77 -1.84 -11.87 4.98
N PRO A 78 -0.51 -11.95 4.85
CA PRO A 78 0.18 -13.20 4.59
C PRO A 78 0.40 -14.03 5.87
N ALA A 79 0.28 -15.35 5.74
CA ALA A 79 0.76 -16.27 6.77
C ALA A 79 2.25 -16.06 7.06
N LYS A 80 2.69 -16.33 8.30
CA LYS A 80 4.04 -15.99 8.80
C LYS A 80 5.17 -16.66 7.99
N ASP A 81 4.92 -17.85 7.48
CA ASP A 81 5.83 -18.69 6.70
C ASP A 81 5.67 -18.49 5.17
N ASN A 82 4.73 -17.64 4.73
CA ASN A 82 4.50 -17.41 3.31
C ASN A 82 5.61 -16.53 2.71
N THR A 83 6.36 -17.09 1.77
CA THR A 83 7.49 -16.44 1.11
C THR A 83 7.20 -16.01 -0.33
N THR A 84 5.95 -16.10 -0.77
CA THR A 84 5.52 -15.69 -2.13
C THR A 84 5.80 -14.21 -2.39
N PHE A 85 5.89 -13.84 -3.67
CA PHE A 85 6.08 -12.44 -4.09
C PHE A 85 5.05 -11.50 -3.43
N LYS A 86 3.76 -11.86 -3.45
CA LYS A 86 2.68 -11.06 -2.84
C LYS A 86 2.89 -10.87 -1.34
N ALA A 87 3.30 -11.92 -0.63
CA ALA A 87 3.58 -11.85 0.79
C ALA A 87 4.77 -10.94 1.11
N ARG A 88 5.85 -11.03 0.32
CA ARG A 88 7.01 -10.14 0.48
C ARG A 88 6.67 -8.69 0.20
N LEU A 89 5.95 -8.43 -0.89
CA LEU A 89 5.50 -7.08 -1.25
C LEU A 89 4.60 -6.49 -0.16
N PHE A 90 3.65 -7.28 0.36
CA PHE A 90 2.84 -6.88 1.50
C PHE A 90 3.70 -6.48 2.70
N ARG A 91 4.65 -7.31 3.12
CA ARG A 91 5.52 -7.05 4.29
C ARG A 91 6.36 -5.78 4.13
N LYS A 92 6.83 -5.51 2.91
CA LYS A 92 7.63 -4.32 2.61
C LYS A 92 6.77 -3.05 2.69
N ILE A 93 5.57 -3.08 2.11
CA ILE A 93 4.64 -1.94 2.20
C ILE A 93 4.14 -1.76 3.64
N GLU A 94 3.80 -2.85 4.33
CA GLU A 94 3.45 -2.85 5.76
C GLU A 94 4.54 -2.15 6.59
N ALA A 95 5.81 -2.55 6.42
CA ALA A 95 6.91 -1.92 7.13
C ALA A 95 7.07 -0.43 6.81
N ALA A 96 6.86 -0.03 5.55
CA ALA A 96 6.89 1.38 5.14
C ALA A 96 5.74 2.18 5.77
N LEU A 97 4.53 1.62 5.82
CA LEU A 97 3.37 2.22 6.48
C LEU A 97 3.60 2.37 7.98
N TYR A 98 4.16 1.36 8.64
CA TYR A 98 4.53 1.47 10.06
C TYR A 98 5.63 2.50 10.27
N ALA A 99 6.56 2.71 9.35
CA ALA A 99 7.58 3.75 9.45
C ALA A 99 7.05 5.15 9.15
N SER A 100 5.89 5.27 8.48
CA SER A 100 5.28 6.54 8.11
C SER A 100 4.64 7.22 9.32
N GLN A 101 5.10 8.43 9.64
CA GLN A 101 4.48 9.26 10.67
C GLN A 101 3.07 9.69 10.26
N ASP A 102 2.86 10.03 8.98
CA ASP A 102 1.55 10.46 8.46
C ASP A 102 0.48 9.36 8.64
N ALA A 103 0.82 8.10 8.36
CA ALA A 103 -0.08 6.97 8.54
C ALA A 103 -0.50 6.80 10.01
N ARG A 104 0.44 6.98 10.94
CA ARG A 104 0.18 6.89 12.39
C ARG A 104 -0.69 8.04 12.88
N GLU A 105 -0.39 9.26 12.46
CA GLU A 105 -1.15 10.46 12.85
C GLU A 105 -2.58 10.42 12.30
N ARG A 106 -2.75 10.00 11.04
CA ARG A 106 -4.08 9.78 10.44
C ARG A 106 -4.89 8.74 11.20
N PHE A 107 -4.28 7.60 11.52
CA PHE A 107 -4.95 6.56 12.27
C PHE A 107 -5.38 7.03 13.67
N ALA A 108 -4.47 7.67 14.41
CA ALA A 108 -4.76 8.18 15.74
C ALA A 108 -5.85 9.27 15.73
N GLY A 109 -5.81 10.19 14.75
CA GLY A 109 -6.80 11.25 14.62
C GLY A 109 -8.21 10.73 14.33
N GLU A 110 -8.34 9.72 13.47
CA GLU A 110 -9.63 9.06 13.20
C GLU A 110 -10.09 8.21 14.40
N LEU A 111 -9.17 7.58 15.13
CA LEU A 111 -9.49 6.82 16.34
C LEU A 111 -10.03 7.71 17.47
N GLU A 112 -9.47 8.92 17.66
CA GLU A 112 -9.98 9.90 18.63
C GLU A 112 -11.35 10.48 18.25
N ALA A 113 -11.68 10.48 16.96
CA ALA A 113 -12.95 10.99 16.44
C ALA A 113 -14.10 9.96 16.46
N ALA A 114 -13.80 8.67 16.70
CA ALA A 114 -14.73 7.54 16.67
C ALA A 114 -15.33 7.19 18.04
#